data_AF-A0A847C296-F1
#
_entry.id   AF-A0A847C296-F1
#
_cell.length_a   1.000
_cell.length_b   1.000
_cell.length_c   1.000
_cell.angle_alpha   90.00
_cell.angle_beta   90.00
_cell.angle_gamma   90.00
#
_symmetry.space_group_name_H-M   'P 1'
#
loop_
_entity.id
_entity.type
_entity.pdbx_description
1 polymer ?
#
loop_
_entity_poly.entity_id
_entity_poly.type
_entity_poly.pdbx_seq_one_letter_code
_entity_poly.pdbx_strand_id
1 'polypeptide(L)'
;MLFFTATIATVLVLMPTDLWAWGMGVHLQVGSEILANPGILPSLAADVIGRFPFDFLYGCVSADITIGKKFTHHLQHCHSWRVGKKILEAADSDSRLACALGYLAHLGADTIGHSFFVPYKMVRSYNTPMLRHTYWEVRLEAKVDPEIWKLAREISRRNFRDNDAMMQQVIAETLFSFRTNKQIFNSLLLLSRLRQWRRVLLSHSQVSKWTIREEDAREYLTLAREAATDILVHGEESPYWKADPTGERALQAAKMIRRNLNTLWLDGKLPPREAQEIIRQLKEKFREGITQPDKLLELLSAE
;
A
#
# COMPACT_ATOMS: atom_id res chain seq x y z
N MET A 1 33.91 -14.48 3.51
CA MET A 1 32.52 -14.35 4.02
C MET A 1 32.14 -12.91 4.33
N LEU A 2 32.93 -12.15 5.10
CA LEU A 2 32.66 -10.74 5.45
C LEU A 2 32.45 -9.79 4.25
N PHE A 3 33.22 -9.96 3.18
CA PHE A 3 33.04 -9.19 1.94
C PHE A 3 31.72 -9.51 1.23
N PHE A 4 31.28 -10.77 1.22
CA PHE A 4 30.04 -11.17 0.55
C PHE A 4 28.80 -10.66 1.30
N THR A 5 28.84 -10.66 2.64
CA THR A 5 27.81 -10.08 3.49
C THR A 5 27.77 -8.56 3.40
N ALA A 6 28.92 -7.89 3.30
CA ALA A 6 29.00 -6.45 3.10
C ALA A 6 28.46 -6.05 1.73
N THR A 7 28.78 -6.78 0.66
CA THR A 7 28.25 -6.51 -0.68
C THR A 7 26.74 -6.72 -0.75
N ILE A 8 26.18 -7.76 -0.11
CA ILE A 8 24.73 -7.95 -0.04
C ILE A 8 24.06 -6.83 0.75
N ALA A 9 24.63 -6.41 1.89
CA ALA A 9 24.13 -5.29 2.68
C ALA A 9 24.16 -3.95 1.90
N THR A 10 25.23 -3.71 1.14
CA THR A 10 25.37 -2.52 0.29
C THR A 10 24.40 -2.55 -0.90
N VAL A 11 24.21 -3.70 -1.54
CA VAL A 11 23.21 -3.87 -2.62
C VAL A 11 21.78 -3.67 -2.10
N LEU A 12 21.51 -4.03 -0.85
CA LEU A 12 20.20 -3.80 -0.20
C LEU A 12 19.93 -2.33 0.11
N VAL A 13 20.95 -1.59 0.52
CA VAL A 13 20.85 -0.16 0.81
C VAL A 13 20.76 0.65 -0.49
N LEU A 14 21.36 0.16 -1.57
CA LEU A 14 21.37 0.79 -2.90
C LEU A 14 20.21 0.35 -3.81
N MET A 15 19.43 -0.66 -3.43
CA MET A 15 18.22 -1.04 -4.17
C MET A 15 17.19 0.10 -4.09
N PRO A 16 16.58 0.49 -5.22
CA PRO A 16 15.62 1.58 -5.23
C PRO A 16 14.52 1.32 -4.20
N THR A 17 14.37 2.26 -3.27
CA THR A 17 13.30 2.28 -2.26
C THR A 17 11.89 2.28 -2.88
N ASP A 18 11.80 2.44 -4.20
CA ASP A 18 10.59 2.43 -5.03
C ASP A 18 10.17 1.05 -5.52
N LEU A 19 10.94 0.00 -5.24
CA LEU A 19 10.54 -1.39 -5.49
C LEU A 19 9.52 -1.91 -4.47
N TRP A 20 9.11 -1.07 -3.53
CA TRP A 20 8.34 -1.44 -2.36
C TRP A 20 7.13 -0.54 -2.31
N ALA A 21 6.18 -0.86 -3.18
CA ALA A 21 4.83 -0.38 -3.01
C ALA A 21 4.20 -1.09 -1.81
N TRP A 22 3.13 -0.50 -1.29
CA TRP A 22 2.28 -1.03 -0.23
C TRP A 22 2.13 -2.56 -0.33
N GLY A 23 2.42 -3.26 0.76
CA GLY A 23 2.73 -4.69 0.73
C GLY A 23 1.69 -5.53 -0.02
N MET A 24 2.12 -6.21 -1.10
CA MET A 24 1.30 -7.10 -1.91
C MET A 24 0.46 -8.07 -1.07
N GLY A 25 1.02 -8.56 0.03
CA GLY A 25 0.32 -9.43 0.97
C GLY A 25 -0.91 -8.75 1.59
N VAL A 26 -0.84 -7.46 1.92
CA VAL A 26 -1.96 -6.70 2.49
C VAL A 26 -3.08 -6.58 1.47
N HIS A 27 -2.78 -6.20 0.23
CA HIS A 27 -3.80 -6.09 -0.82
C HIS A 27 -4.44 -7.44 -1.17
N LEU A 28 -3.64 -8.50 -1.25
CA LEU A 28 -4.19 -9.84 -1.46
C LEU A 28 -5.03 -10.32 -0.28
N GLN A 29 -4.66 -9.97 0.94
CA GLN A 29 -5.48 -10.28 2.11
C GLN A 29 -6.83 -9.55 2.02
N VAL A 30 -6.81 -8.24 1.79
CA VAL A 30 -8.04 -7.44 1.65
C VAL A 30 -8.92 -8.00 0.51
N GLY A 31 -8.35 -8.25 -0.67
CA GLY A 31 -9.07 -8.83 -1.79
C GLY A 31 -9.63 -10.23 -1.49
N SER A 32 -8.87 -11.08 -0.80
CA SER A 32 -9.32 -12.40 -0.39
C SER A 32 -10.47 -12.33 0.62
N GLU A 33 -10.45 -11.37 1.55
CA GLU A 33 -11.53 -11.15 2.51
C GLU A 33 -12.81 -10.64 1.84
N ILE A 34 -12.69 -9.79 0.81
CA ILE A 34 -13.84 -9.33 0.00
C ILE A 34 -14.45 -10.51 -0.78
N LEU A 35 -13.62 -11.32 -1.45
CA LEU A 35 -14.08 -12.51 -2.18
C LEU A 35 -14.78 -13.53 -1.29
N ALA A 36 -14.37 -13.63 -0.03
CA ALA A 36 -15.00 -14.53 0.94
C ALA A 36 -16.40 -14.05 1.38
N ASN A 37 -16.76 -12.79 1.11
CA ASN A 37 -18.00 -12.16 1.58
C ASN A 37 -18.76 -11.47 0.43
N PRO A 38 -19.11 -12.17 -0.67
CA PRO A 38 -19.68 -11.53 -1.86
C PRO A 38 -21.04 -10.84 -1.60
N GLY A 39 -21.77 -11.23 -0.56
CA GLY A 39 -23.06 -10.64 -0.20
C GLY A 39 -23.01 -9.17 0.25
N ILE A 40 -21.81 -8.62 0.47
CA ILE A 40 -21.62 -7.18 0.79
C ILE A 40 -21.56 -6.31 -0.48
N LEU A 41 -21.45 -6.93 -1.66
CA LEU A 41 -21.25 -6.23 -2.93
C LEU A 41 -22.54 -6.14 -3.74
N PRO A 42 -22.64 -5.17 -4.68
CA PRO A 42 -23.70 -5.16 -5.68
C PRO A 42 -23.72 -6.46 -6.48
N SER A 43 -24.92 -6.94 -6.88
CA SER A 43 -25.09 -8.26 -7.50
C SER A 43 -24.20 -8.51 -8.72
N LEU A 44 -24.00 -7.49 -9.56
CA LEU A 44 -23.11 -7.60 -10.73
C LEU A 44 -21.65 -7.77 -10.32
N ALA A 45 -21.17 -6.97 -9.37
CA ALA A 45 -19.80 -7.08 -8.87
C ALA A 45 -19.58 -8.45 -8.21
N ALA A 46 -20.53 -8.90 -7.38
CA ALA A 46 -20.50 -10.20 -6.73
C ALA A 46 -20.44 -11.38 -7.72
N ASP A 47 -21.28 -11.35 -8.78
CA ASP A 47 -21.26 -12.39 -9.83
C ASP A 47 -19.92 -12.41 -10.58
N VAL A 48 -19.46 -11.25 -11.03
CA VAL A 48 -18.25 -11.12 -11.84
C VAL A 48 -17.01 -11.57 -11.07
N ILE A 49 -16.80 -11.06 -9.85
CA ILE A 49 -15.63 -11.46 -9.06
C ILE A 49 -15.74 -12.91 -8.56
N GLY A 50 -16.95 -13.41 -8.35
CA GLY A 50 -17.19 -14.81 -7.98
C GLY A 50 -16.85 -15.78 -9.11
N ARG A 51 -17.13 -15.40 -10.37
CA ARG A 51 -16.78 -16.17 -11.57
C ARG A 51 -15.30 -16.03 -11.96
N PHE A 52 -14.69 -14.87 -11.70
CA PHE A 52 -13.30 -14.56 -12.05
C PHE A 52 -12.44 -14.14 -10.83
N PRO A 53 -12.34 -14.97 -9.78
CA PRO A 53 -11.72 -14.58 -8.51
C PRO A 53 -10.21 -14.32 -8.64
N PHE A 54 -9.53 -15.05 -9.52
CA PHE A 54 -8.09 -14.87 -9.74
C PHE A 54 -7.77 -13.60 -10.53
N ASP A 55 -8.64 -13.19 -11.45
CA ASP A 55 -8.50 -11.93 -12.17
C ASP A 55 -8.73 -10.75 -11.24
N PHE A 56 -9.74 -10.83 -10.35
CA PHE A 56 -9.94 -9.85 -9.28
C PHE A 56 -8.72 -9.72 -8.38
N LEU A 57 -8.21 -10.83 -7.84
CA LEU A 57 -7.02 -10.81 -6.98
C LEU A 57 -5.77 -10.33 -7.71
N TYR A 58 -5.65 -10.62 -9.01
CA TYR A 58 -4.59 -10.08 -9.85
C TYR A 58 -4.71 -8.55 -9.96
N GLY A 59 -5.93 -8.05 -10.17
CA GLY A 59 -6.24 -6.62 -10.12
C GLY A 59 -5.75 -5.96 -8.84
N CYS A 60 -6.02 -6.58 -7.67
CA CYS A 60 -5.63 -6.09 -6.35
C CYS A 60 -4.11 -5.88 -6.16
N VAL A 61 -3.25 -6.49 -6.98
CA VAL A 61 -1.78 -6.34 -6.89
C VAL A 61 -1.17 -5.69 -8.12
N SER A 62 -1.95 -5.51 -9.18
CA SER A 62 -1.45 -5.10 -10.49
C SER A 62 -0.90 -3.67 -10.54
N ALA A 63 -1.43 -2.77 -9.71
CA ALA A 63 -0.91 -1.40 -9.58
C ALA A 63 0.54 -1.36 -9.03
N ASP A 64 0.96 -2.37 -8.29
CA ASP A 64 2.32 -2.48 -7.73
C ASP A 64 3.33 -3.17 -8.66
N ILE A 65 2.85 -3.73 -9.77
CA ILE A 65 3.70 -4.35 -10.77
C ILE A 65 4.61 -3.30 -11.45
N THR A 66 4.13 -2.06 -11.60
CA THR A 66 4.85 -1.01 -12.33
C THR A 66 6.08 -0.51 -11.54
N ILE A 67 7.30 -0.79 -12.02
CA ILE A 67 8.56 -0.39 -11.37
C ILE A 67 9.07 0.93 -11.95
N GLY A 68 9.70 1.79 -11.12
CA GLY A 68 10.35 3.02 -11.59
C GLY A 68 9.43 4.25 -11.67
N LYS A 69 8.37 4.26 -10.86
CA LYS A 69 7.31 5.28 -10.87
C LYS A 69 7.80 6.72 -10.65
N LYS A 70 8.92 6.94 -9.94
CA LYS A 70 9.49 8.29 -9.69
C LYS A 70 10.01 9.01 -10.94
N PHE A 71 10.13 8.32 -12.08
CA PHE A 71 10.60 8.89 -13.34
C PHE A 71 9.47 9.25 -14.32
N THR A 72 8.21 9.06 -13.92
CA THR A 72 7.04 9.47 -14.72
C THR A 72 6.37 10.70 -14.14
N HIS A 73 5.77 11.51 -15.02
CA HIS A 73 5.03 12.71 -14.63
C HIS A 73 3.92 12.34 -13.62
N HIS A 74 3.77 13.11 -12.55
CA HIS A 74 2.84 12.88 -11.43
C HIS A 74 1.39 12.55 -11.86
N LEU A 75 0.97 13.06 -13.01
CA LEU A 75 -0.36 12.82 -13.56
C LEU A 75 -0.59 11.37 -14.00
N GLN A 76 0.45 10.56 -14.26
CA GLN A 76 0.34 9.20 -14.80
C GLN A 76 0.67 8.09 -13.79
N HIS A 77 0.70 8.40 -12.48
CA HIS A 77 0.88 7.38 -11.46
C HIS A 77 -0.29 6.37 -11.47
N CYS A 78 0.05 5.08 -11.50
CA CYS A 78 -0.93 3.98 -11.42
C CYS A 78 -1.78 4.02 -10.14
N HIS A 79 -1.28 4.66 -9.09
CA HIS A 79 -1.97 4.88 -7.83
C HIS A 79 -2.95 6.07 -7.90
N SER A 80 -3.76 6.16 -8.96
CA SER A 80 -4.68 7.27 -9.21
C SER A 80 -6.06 6.78 -9.61
N TRP A 81 -7.11 7.38 -9.03
CA TRP A 81 -8.50 7.15 -9.44
C TRP A 81 -8.73 7.36 -10.93
N ARG A 82 -8.03 8.31 -11.56
CA ARG A 82 -8.12 8.55 -13.00
C ARG A 82 -7.66 7.35 -13.82
N VAL A 83 -6.61 6.65 -13.36
CA VAL A 83 -6.12 5.42 -14.00
C VAL A 83 -7.09 4.28 -13.72
N GLY A 84 -7.56 4.14 -12.47
CA GLY A 84 -8.59 3.16 -12.11
C GLY A 84 -9.85 3.25 -12.97
N LYS A 85 -10.35 4.46 -13.22
CA LYS A 85 -11.51 4.68 -14.12
C LYS A 85 -11.24 4.24 -15.54
N LYS A 86 -10.09 4.60 -16.10
CA LYS A 86 -9.72 4.17 -17.46
C LYS A 86 -9.57 2.65 -17.57
N ILE A 87 -9.08 1.98 -16.53
CA ILE A 87 -9.01 0.51 -16.49
C ILE A 87 -10.43 -0.08 -16.46
N LEU A 88 -11.33 0.48 -15.65
CA LEU A 88 -12.73 0.07 -15.59
C LEU A 88 -13.45 0.27 -16.94
N GLU A 89 -13.22 1.41 -17.60
CA GLU A 89 -13.78 1.72 -18.93
C GLU A 89 -13.22 0.80 -20.03
N ALA A 90 -11.97 0.35 -19.91
CA ALA A 90 -11.34 -0.56 -20.86
C ALA A 90 -11.73 -2.03 -20.67
N ALA A 91 -12.49 -2.36 -19.62
CA ALA A 91 -12.91 -3.72 -19.32
C ALA A 91 -14.08 -4.16 -20.24
N ASP A 92 -13.74 -4.85 -21.32
CA ASP A 92 -14.66 -5.35 -22.35
C ASP A 92 -15.09 -6.81 -22.16
N SER A 93 -14.70 -7.45 -21.05
CA SER A 93 -15.06 -8.82 -20.69
C SER A 93 -15.19 -8.99 -19.18
N ASP A 94 -15.92 -10.00 -18.73
CA ASP A 94 -16.13 -10.28 -17.30
C ASP A 94 -14.80 -10.48 -16.53
N SER A 95 -13.79 -11.13 -17.14
CA SER A 95 -12.48 -11.32 -16.50
C SER A 95 -11.72 -10.00 -16.33
N ARG A 96 -11.76 -9.14 -17.36
CA ARG A 96 -11.17 -7.80 -17.31
C ARG A 96 -11.91 -6.89 -16.35
N LEU A 97 -13.23 -7.03 -16.26
CA LEU A 97 -14.05 -6.30 -15.29
C LEU A 97 -13.69 -6.73 -13.86
N ALA A 98 -13.56 -8.04 -13.60
CA ALA A 98 -13.08 -8.52 -12.30
C ALA A 98 -11.69 -7.93 -11.96
N CYS A 99 -10.77 -7.93 -12.90
CA CYS A 99 -9.46 -7.30 -12.74
C CYS A 99 -9.55 -5.79 -12.45
N ALA A 100 -10.41 -5.06 -13.16
CA ALA A 100 -10.63 -3.63 -12.92
C ALA A 100 -11.21 -3.35 -11.54
N LEU A 101 -12.18 -4.16 -11.09
CA LEU A 101 -12.72 -4.08 -9.73
C LEU A 101 -11.63 -4.35 -8.68
N GLY A 102 -10.77 -5.35 -8.94
CA GLY A 102 -9.60 -5.61 -8.09
C GLY A 102 -8.65 -4.42 -7.99
N TYR A 103 -8.42 -3.71 -9.09
CA TYR A 103 -7.62 -2.49 -9.14
C TYR A 103 -8.24 -1.35 -8.33
N LEU A 104 -9.56 -1.17 -8.39
CA LEU A 104 -10.25 -0.16 -7.58
C LEU A 104 -10.21 -0.50 -6.09
N ALA A 105 -10.35 -1.78 -5.73
CA ALA A 105 -10.18 -2.25 -4.36
C ALA A 105 -8.76 -1.98 -3.83
N HIS A 106 -7.74 -2.14 -4.67
CA HIS A 106 -6.35 -1.76 -4.35
C HIS A 106 -6.24 -0.27 -3.99
N LEU A 107 -6.74 0.61 -4.87
CA LEU A 107 -6.72 2.06 -4.64
C LEU A 107 -7.48 2.44 -3.36
N GLY A 108 -8.62 1.79 -3.09
CA GLY A 108 -9.39 2.00 -1.86
C GLY A 108 -8.56 1.67 -0.61
N ALA A 109 -7.89 0.52 -0.60
CA ALA A 109 -7.00 0.13 0.50
C ALA A 109 -5.82 1.11 0.69
N ASP A 110 -5.27 1.62 -0.41
CA ASP A 110 -4.17 2.60 -0.40
C ASP A 110 -4.55 3.93 0.24
N THR A 111 -5.81 4.34 0.17
CA THR A 111 -6.26 5.57 0.87
C THR A 111 -6.03 5.48 2.37
N ILE A 112 -6.34 4.33 2.99
CA ILE A 112 -6.04 4.07 4.41
C ILE A 112 -4.54 4.04 4.62
N GLY A 113 -3.86 3.46 3.65
CA GLY A 113 -2.49 3.15 3.82
C GLY A 113 -1.57 4.35 3.84
N HIS A 114 -1.66 5.11 2.77
CA HIS A 114 -0.82 6.26 2.52
C HIS A 114 -1.36 7.54 3.16
N SER A 115 -2.64 7.61 3.51
CA SER A 115 -3.20 8.78 4.22
C SER A 115 -3.25 8.63 5.75
N PHE A 116 -3.23 7.40 6.29
CA PHE A 116 -3.31 7.18 7.74
C PHE A 116 -2.17 6.32 8.30
N PHE A 117 -2.05 5.06 7.89
CA PHE A 117 -1.12 4.13 8.54
C PHE A 117 0.35 4.55 8.47
N VAL A 118 0.90 4.70 7.25
CA VAL A 118 2.32 5.05 7.07
C VAL A 118 2.64 6.43 7.66
N PRO A 119 1.88 7.50 7.34
CA PRO A 119 2.09 8.84 7.93
C PRO A 119 2.14 8.80 9.46
N TYR A 120 1.14 8.18 10.09
CA TYR A 120 1.07 8.09 11.54
C TYR A 120 2.26 7.33 12.14
N LYS A 121 2.62 6.17 11.58
CA LYS A 121 3.75 5.39 12.12
C LYS A 121 5.11 6.08 11.89
N MET A 122 5.26 6.83 10.80
CA MET A 122 6.44 7.69 10.58
C MET A 122 6.55 8.78 11.65
N VAL A 123 5.45 9.45 11.99
CA VAL A 123 5.46 10.49 13.04
C VAL A 123 5.65 9.87 14.43
N ARG A 124 4.99 8.75 14.74
CA ARG A 124 5.18 8.02 16.00
C ARG A 124 6.64 7.64 16.25
N SER A 125 7.40 7.37 15.19
CA SER A 125 8.84 7.06 15.25
C SER A 125 9.74 8.26 14.97
N TYR A 126 9.33 9.45 15.40
CA TYR A 126 10.06 10.71 15.18
C TYR A 126 11.52 10.67 15.64
N ASN A 127 11.84 10.00 16.76
CA ASN A 127 13.22 9.87 17.26
C ASN A 127 13.99 8.67 16.68
N THR A 128 13.48 8.01 15.64
CA THR A 128 14.21 6.94 14.93
C THR A 128 14.12 7.17 13.42
N PRO A 129 14.84 8.18 12.87
CA PRO A 129 14.65 8.68 11.49
C PRO A 129 14.82 7.67 10.36
N MET A 130 15.49 6.54 10.63
CA MET A 130 15.67 5.44 9.66
C MET A 130 14.37 4.65 9.41
N LEU A 131 13.37 4.72 10.32
CA LEU A 131 12.09 4.04 10.15
C LEU A 131 11.19 4.86 9.23
N ARG A 132 11.38 4.70 7.92
CA ARG A 132 10.68 5.43 6.85
C ARG A 132 9.47 4.64 6.34
N HIS A 133 8.90 5.10 5.23
CA HIS A 133 7.74 4.52 4.56
C HIS A 133 7.81 3.00 4.42
N THR A 134 8.76 2.50 3.62
CA THR A 134 8.91 1.07 3.30
C THR A 134 9.05 0.18 4.54
N TYR A 135 9.70 0.69 5.60
CA TYR A 135 9.83 -0.06 6.84
C TYR A 135 8.46 -0.40 7.44
N TRP A 136 7.53 0.56 7.45
CA TRP A 136 6.23 0.36 8.05
C TRP A 136 5.32 -0.55 7.24
N GLU A 137 5.37 -0.46 5.91
CA GLU A 137 4.67 -1.39 5.01
C GLU A 137 5.12 -2.83 5.23
N VAL A 138 6.43 -3.09 5.24
CA VAL A 138 6.97 -4.43 5.50
C VAL A 138 6.56 -4.96 6.87
N ARG A 139 6.48 -4.07 7.88
CA ARG A 139 6.05 -4.46 9.24
C ARG A 139 4.57 -4.85 9.30
N LEU A 140 3.70 -4.20 8.54
CA LEU A 140 2.29 -4.57 8.44
C LEU A 140 2.12 -5.83 7.59
N GLU A 141 2.83 -5.94 6.47
CA GLU A 141 2.83 -7.12 5.61
C GLU A 141 3.31 -8.38 6.34
N ALA A 142 4.21 -8.24 7.32
CA ALA A 142 4.61 -9.34 8.18
C ALA A 142 3.50 -9.87 9.11
N LYS A 143 2.39 -9.14 9.27
CA LYS A 143 1.19 -9.54 10.03
C LYS A 143 0.12 -10.21 9.18
N VAL A 144 0.27 -10.18 7.85
CA VAL A 144 -0.64 -10.84 6.91
C VAL A 144 -0.65 -12.35 7.12
N ASP A 145 -1.82 -12.96 6.94
CA ASP A 145 -2.00 -14.40 7.07
C ASP A 145 -0.97 -15.18 6.19
N PRO A 146 -0.22 -16.14 6.76
CA PRO A 146 0.72 -16.97 6.02
C PRO A 146 0.15 -17.65 4.75
N GLU A 147 -1.14 -17.95 4.72
CA GLU A 147 -1.86 -18.58 3.60
C GLU A 147 -1.97 -17.65 2.38
N ILE A 148 -2.00 -16.33 2.58
CA ILE A 148 -2.00 -15.34 1.50
C ILE A 148 -0.76 -15.48 0.61
N TRP A 149 0.36 -15.93 1.17
CA TRP A 149 1.57 -16.20 0.38
C TRP A 149 1.45 -17.45 -0.50
N LYS A 150 0.55 -18.39 -0.19
CA LYS A 150 0.21 -19.48 -1.11
C LYS A 150 -0.59 -18.93 -2.28
N LEU A 151 -1.58 -18.08 -1.99
CA LEU A 151 -2.39 -17.41 -2.99
C LEU A 151 -1.54 -16.53 -3.94
N ALA A 152 -0.61 -15.74 -3.39
CA ALA A 152 0.32 -14.95 -4.19
C ALA A 152 1.14 -15.79 -5.19
N ARG A 153 1.62 -16.97 -4.75
CA ARG A 153 2.36 -17.92 -5.63
C ARG A 153 1.46 -18.55 -6.68
N GLU A 154 0.19 -18.75 -6.38
CA GLU A 154 -0.77 -19.26 -7.34
C GLU A 154 -1.05 -18.21 -8.43
N ILE A 155 -1.31 -16.97 -8.04
CA ILE A 155 -1.48 -15.82 -8.94
C ILE A 155 -0.24 -15.67 -9.83
N SER A 156 0.98 -15.71 -9.27
CA SER A 156 2.21 -15.55 -10.06
C SER A 156 2.43 -16.62 -11.13
N ARG A 157 1.77 -17.78 -11.02
CA ARG A 157 1.86 -18.90 -11.97
C ARG A 157 0.76 -18.89 -13.03
N ARG A 158 -0.32 -18.12 -12.81
CA ARG A 158 -1.45 -18.03 -13.72
C ARG A 158 -1.15 -17.11 -14.90
N ASN A 159 -1.88 -17.32 -15.99
CA ASN A 159 -1.77 -16.51 -17.20
C ASN A 159 -2.83 -15.39 -17.16
N PHE A 160 -2.37 -14.14 -17.09
CA PHE A 160 -3.23 -12.95 -17.12
C PHE A 160 -2.94 -12.06 -18.33
N ARG A 161 -2.53 -12.64 -19.46
CA ARG A 161 -2.16 -11.87 -20.68
C ARG A 161 -3.23 -10.89 -21.13
N ASP A 162 -4.51 -11.26 -21.02
CA ASP A 162 -5.61 -10.39 -21.44
C ASP A 162 -5.78 -9.18 -20.53
N ASN A 163 -5.57 -9.35 -19.22
CA ASN A 163 -5.53 -8.26 -18.26
C ASN A 163 -4.26 -7.42 -18.43
N ASP A 164 -3.11 -8.03 -18.72
CA ASP A 164 -1.86 -7.32 -18.98
C ASP A 164 -2.00 -6.40 -20.19
N ALA A 165 -2.68 -6.87 -21.25
CA ALA A 165 -2.93 -6.08 -22.44
C ALA A 165 -3.83 -4.87 -22.14
N MET A 166 -4.90 -5.06 -21.36
CA MET A 166 -5.75 -3.95 -20.89
C MET A 166 -4.94 -2.95 -20.06
N MET A 167 -4.14 -3.42 -19.10
CA MET A 167 -3.31 -2.56 -18.24
C MET A 167 -2.28 -1.76 -19.06
N GLN A 168 -1.67 -2.38 -20.09
CA GLN A 168 -0.70 -1.73 -20.98
C GLN A 168 -1.30 -0.58 -21.81
N GLN A 169 -2.58 -0.68 -22.17
CA GLN A 169 -3.26 0.37 -22.93
C GLN A 169 -3.51 1.62 -22.07
N VAL A 170 -3.66 1.44 -20.75
CA VAL A 170 -4.09 2.49 -19.84
C VAL A 170 -2.94 3.09 -19.02
N ILE A 171 -2.05 2.24 -18.51
CA ILE A 171 -0.91 2.64 -17.70
C ILE A 171 0.20 3.08 -18.66
N ALA A 172 0.56 4.37 -18.61
CA ALA A 172 1.65 4.90 -19.42
C ALA A 172 2.95 4.11 -19.20
N GLU A 173 3.74 3.95 -20.25
CA GLU A 173 5.04 3.30 -20.14
C GLU A 173 5.91 4.07 -19.13
N THR A 174 6.27 3.38 -18.04
CA THR A 174 7.31 3.84 -17.10
C THR A 174 8.70 3.50 -17.63
N LEU A 175 9.75 3.54 -16.80
CA LEU A 175 11.12 3.13 -17.18
C LEU A 175 11.18 1.79 -17.95
N PHE A 176 10.22 0.89 -17.70
CA PHE A 176 10.03 -0.33 -18.48
C PHE A 176 8.55 -0.51 -18.87
N SER A 177 8.32 -1.28 -19.94
CA SER A 177 6.98 -1.75 -20.30
C SER A 177 6.36 -2.57 -19.16
N PHE A 178 5.03 -2.57 -19.06
CA PHE A 178 4.32 -3.36 -18.04
C PHE A 178 4.69 -4.86 -18.11
N ARG A 179 4.95 -5.40 -19.32
CA ARG A 179 5.41 -6.78 -19.49
C ARG A 179 6.75 -7.02 -18.79
N THR A 180 7.73 -6.14 -18.98
CA THR A 180 9.05 -6.24 -18.35
C THR A 180 8.94 -6.07 -16.83
N ASN A 181 8.16 -5.10 -16.38
CA ASN A 181 7.83 -4.88 -14.97
C ASN A 181 7.21 -6.12 -14.31
N LYS A 182 6.26 -6.77 -14.98
CA LYS A 182 5.64 -8.04 -14.55
C LYS A 182 6.64 -9.18 -14.47
N GLN A 183 7.56 -9.29 -15.42
CA GLN A 183 8.59 -10.32 -15.36
C GLN A 183 9.51 -10.15 -14.15
N ILE A 184 9.88 -8.91 -13.81
CA ILE A 184 10.66 -8.61 -12.61
C ILE A 184 9.84 -8.94 -11.35
N PHE A 185 8.59 -8.48 -11.29
CA PHE A 185 7.68 -8.75 -10.18
C PHE A 185 7.44 -10.25 -9.94
N ASN A 186 7.13 -11.01 -10.99
CA ASN A 186 6.96 -12.46 -10.91
C ASN A 186 8.25 -13.16 -10.48
N SER A 187 9.41 -12.66 -10.92
CA SER A 187 10.70 -13.19 -10.47
C SER A 187 10.94 -12.94 -8.98
N LEU A 188 10.55 -11.77 -8.46
CA LEU A 188 10.59 -11.48 -7.02
C LEU A 188 9.64 -12.37 -6.21
N LEU A 189 8.47 -12.70 -6.77
CA LEU A 189 7.48 -13.59 -6.15
C LEU A 189 7.87 -15.07 -6.14
N LEU A 190 8.43 -15.55 -7.25
CA LEU A 190 8.80 -16.95 -7.44
C LEU A 190 10.09 -17.32 -6.68
N LEU A 191 11.00 -16.36 -6.52
CA LEU A 191 12.15 -16.54 -5.66
C LEU A 191 11.68 -16.55 -4.19
N SER A 192 12.09 -17.57 -3.43
CA SER A 192 11.92 -17.68 -1.96
C SER A 192 12.49 -16.49 -1.16
N ARG A 193 13.11 -15.56 -1.88
CA ARG A 193 13.62 -14.26 -1.48
C ARG A 193 12.60 -13.46 -0.67
N LEU A 194 11.31 -13.39 -0.99
CA LEU A 194 10.35 -12.66 -0.14
C LEU A 194 10.31 -13.17 1.31
N ARG A 195 10.38 -14.50 1.53
CA ARG A 195 10.43 -15.09 2.87
C ARG A 195 11.78 -14.89 3.56
N GLN A 196 12.89 -15.02 2.84
CA GLN A 196 14.24 -14.76 3.38
C GLN A 196 14.45 -13.26 3.69
N TRP A 197 13.99 -12.36 2.82
CA TRP A 197 14.01 -10.91 2.98
C TRP A 197 13.13 -10.47 4.13
N ARG A 198 11.89 -10.99 4.23
CA ARG A 198 11.06 -10.81 5.41
C ARG A 198 11.78 -11.28 6.66
N ARG A 199 12.46 -12.43 6.63
CA ARG A 199 13.23 -12.93 7.79
C ARG A 199 14.40 -12.00 8.18
N VAL A 200 15.10 -11.42 7.20
CA VAL A 200 16.21 -10.45 7.40
C VAL A 200 15.71 -9.07 7.87
N LEU A 201 14.62 -8.56 7.30
CA LEU A 201 13.97 -7.31 7.72
C LEU A 201 13.33 -7.47 9.11
N LEU A 202 12.78 -8.66 9.40
CA LEU A 202 12.21 -8.97 10.70
C LEU A 202 13.24 -9.26 11.77
N SER A 203 14.41 -9.82 11.45
CA SER A 203 15.48 -10.03 12.44
C SER A 203 16.01 -8.71 12.98
N HIS A 204 16.00 -7.63 12.20
CA HIS A 204 16.24 -6.26 12.69
C HIS A 204 15.04 -5.65 13.45
N SER A 205 13.83 -6.17 13.24
CA SER A 205 12.59 -5.65 13.82
C SER A 205 12.22 -6.25 15.18
N GLN A 206 12.67 -7.47 15.51
CA GLN A 206 12.34 -8.13 16.78
C GLN A 206 12.95 -7.40 17.99
N VAL A 207 13.97 -6.58 17.77
CA VAL A 207 14.63 -5.74 18.78
C VAL A 207 14.07 -4.31 18.75
N SER A 208 13.23 -3.96 17.78
CA SER A 208 12.70 -2.60 17.66
C SER A 208 11.64 -2.34 18.73
N LYS A 209 11.87 -1.31 19.56
CA LYS A 209 10.85 -0.77 20.49
C LYS A 209 9.57 -0.32 19.79
N TRP A 210 9.66 -0.06 18.48
CA TRP A 210 8.54 0.38 17.65
C TRP A 210 7.80 -0.82 17.07
N THR A 211 6.87 -1.36 17.87
CA THR A 211 6.02 -2.49 17.49
C THR A 211 4.69 -2.05 16.88
N ILE A 212 4.09 -2.93 16.06
CA ILE A 212 2.68 -2.84 15.66
C ILE A 212 1.95 -3.89 16.51
N ARG A 213 1.05 -3.42 17.39
CA ARG A 213 0.19 -4.30 18.19
C ARG A 213 -0.76 -5.05 17.25
N GLU A 214 -1.21 -6.23 17.67
CA GLU A 214 -2.17 -7.00 16.86
C GLU A 214 -3.49 -6.23 16.64
N GLU A 215 -3.95 -5.48 17.63
CA GLU A 215 -5.13 -4.62 17.48
C GLU A 215 -4.93 -3.48 16.49
N ASP A 216 -3.76 -2.83 16.50
CA ASP A 216 -3.42 -1.77 15.53
C ASP A 216 -3.41 -2.37 14.13
N ALA A 217 -2.78 -3.53 13.93
CA ALA A 217 -2.74 -4.21 12.64
C ALA A 217 -4.14 -4.55 12.14
N ARG A 218 -4.99 -5.11 13.02
CA ARG A 218 -6.40 -5.41 12.69
C ARG A 218 -7.19 -4.15 12.35
N GLU A 219 -6.99 -3.04 13.07
CA GLU A 219 -7.63 -1.76 12.78
C GLU A 219 -7.30 -1.30 11.35
N TYR A 220 -6.02 -1.25 10.98
CA TYR A 220 -5.62 -0.81 9.64
C TYR A 220 -6.13 -1.74 8.53
N LEU A 221 -6.07 -3.06 8.73
CA LEU A 221 -6.57 -4.03 7.76
C LEU A 221 -8.09 -3.97 7.61
N THR A 222 -8.81 -3.78 8.72
CA THR A 222 -10.27 -3.61 8.72
C THR A 222 -10.66 -2.36 7.95
N LEU A 223 -10.03 -1.22 8.26
CA LEU A 223 -10.26 0.03 7.53
C LEU A 223 -9.93 -0.10 6.05
N ALA A 224 -8.82 -0.78 5.70
CA ALA A 224 -8.43 -1.00 4.31
C ALA A 224 -9.48 -1.83 3.55
N ARG A 225 -10.02 -2.87 4.18
CA ARG A 225 -11.12 -3.66 3.62
C ARG A 225 -12.40 -2.84 3.50
N GLU A 226 -12.75 -2.06 4.51
CA GLU A 226 -13.93 -1.18 4.48
C GLU A 226 -13.84 -0.18 3.34
N ALA A 227 -12.71 0.52 3.20
CA ALA A 227 -12.49 1.46 2.09
C ALA A 227 -12.55 0.76 0.73
N ALA A 228 -11.86 -0.37 0.58
CA ALA A 228 -11.90 -1.15 -0.66
C ALA A 228 -13.33 -1.62 -1.01
N THR A 229 -14.08 -2.11 -0.02
CA THR A 229 -15.47 -2.55 -0.21
C THR A 229 -16.37 -1.38 -0.57
N ASP A 230 -16.27 -0.26 0.15
CA ASP A 230 -17.09 0.92 -0.05
C ASP A 230 -16.91 1.51 -1.45
N ILE A 231 -15.68 1.48 -1.98
CA ILE A 231 -15.38 1.83 -3.38
C ILE A 231 -16.08 0.89 -4.37
N LEU A 232 -16.12 -0.42 -4.10
CA LEU A 232 -16.81 -1.38 -4.98
C LEU A 232 -18.34 -1.27 -4.92
N VAL A 233 -18.88 -0.80 -3.78
CA VAL A 233 -20.32 -0.65 -3.57
C VAL A 233 -20.83 0.69 -4.12
N HIS A 234 -20.16 1.78 -3.78
CA HIS A 234 -20.65 3.15 -4.02
C HIS A 234 -19.90 3.87 -5.15
N GLY A 235 -18.78 3.34 -5.65
CA GLY A 235 -18.00 3.96 -6.72
C GLY A 235 -17.60 5.40 -6.38
N GLU A 236 -17.90 6.33 -7.30
CA GLU A 236 -17.55 7.76 -7.13
C GLU A 236 -18.29 8.45 -5.97
N GLU A 237 -19.38 7.86 -5.46
CA GLU A 237 -20.13 8.39 -4.31
C GLU A 237 -19.48 8.02 -2.97
N SER A 238 -18.53 7.09 -2.97
CA SER A 238 -17.77 6.71 -1.77
C SER A 238 -17.04 7.91 -1.17
N PRO A 239 -17.07 8.13 0.16
CA PRO A 239 -16.22 9.12 0.80
C PRO A 239 -14.72 8.89 0.57
N TYR A 240 -14.29 7.64 0.32
CA TYR A 240 -12.91 7.29 0.01
C TYR A 240 -12.51 7.66 -1.43
N TRP A 241 -13.46 7.88 -2.33
CA TRP A 241 -13.16 8.29 -3.70
C TRP A 241 -12.51 9.67 -3.79
N LYS A 242 -12.80 10.54 -2.80
CA LYS A 242 -12.17 11.86 -2.66
C LYS A 242 -10.82 11.83 -1.95
N ALA A 243 -10.49 10.69 -1.33
CA ALA A 243 -9.18 10.49 -0.71
C ALA A 243 -8.10 10.31 -1.78
N ASP A 244 -6.86 10.62 -1.42
CA ASP A 244 -5.70 10.43 -2.30
C ASP A 244 -5.08 9.05 -2.04
N PRO A 245 -5.14 8.08 -2.98
CA PRO A 245 -4.51 6.78 -2.83
C PRO A 245 -2.99 6.89 -2.68
N THR A 246 -2.34 7.92 -3.25
CA THR A 246 -0.89 8.11 -3.07
C THR A 246 -0.53 8.68 -1.70
N GLY A 247 -1.51 9.25 -1.00
CA GLY A 247 -1.35 9.92 0.29
C GLY A 247 -0.31 11.05 0.29
N GLU A 248 -0.07 11.72 -0.84
CA GLU A 248 1.03 12.67 -1.00
C GLU A 248 0.97 13.76 0.08
N ARG A 249 -0.21 14.35 0.29
CA ARG A 249 -0.43 15.40 1.31
C ARG A 249 -0.15 14.89 2.72
N ALA A 250 -0.69 13.72 3.08
CA ALA A 250 -0.50 13.14 4.42
C ALA A 250 0.96 12.75 4.67
N LEU A 251 1.64 12.19 3.68
CA LEU A 251 3.06 11.83 3.75
C LEU A 251 3.95 13.07 3.85
N GLN A 252 3.64 14.15 3.12
CA GLN A 252 4.34 15.43 3.26
C GLN A 252 4.14 16.01 4.66
N ALA A 253 2.89 16.05 5.16
CA ALA A 253 2.60 16.53 6.51
C ALA A 253 3.34 15.71 7.57
N ALA A 254 3.31 14.38 7.47
CA ALA A 254 4.04 13.50 8.36
C ALA A 254 5.56 13.75 8.34
N LYS A 255 6.16 14.00 7.17
CA LYS A 255 7.60 14.33 7.08
C LYS A 255 7.93 15.62 7.83
N MET A 256 7.10 16.67 7.69
CA MET A 256 7.29 17.95 8.36
C MET A 256 7.13 17.80 9.89
N ILE A 257 6.00 17.25 10.34
CA ILE A 257 5.72 17.03 11.77
C ILE A 257 6.81 16.17 12.41
N ARG A 258 7.20 15.08 11.75
CA ARG A 258 8.27 14.20 12.23
C ARG A 258 9.59 14.93 12.42
N ARG A 259 9.96 15.80 11.46
CA ARG A 259 11.18 16.62 11.53
C ARG A 259 11.12 17.56 12.74
N ASN A 260 10.00 18.27 12.92
CA ASN A 260 9.82 19.22 14.02
C ASN A 260 9.88 18.51 15.38
N LEU A 261 9.17 17.39 15.55
CA LEU A 261 9.22 16.58 16.79
C LEU A 261 10.63 16.02 17.06
N ASN A 262 11.36 15.62 16.02
CA ASN A 262 12.74 15.16 16.16
C ASN A 262 13.66 16.28 16.65
N THR A 263 13.55 17.49 16.09
CA THR A 263 14.30 18.67 16.53
C THR A 263 14.00 18.99 18.00
N LEU A 264 12.73 19.10 18.38
CA LEU A 264 12.35 19.40 19.77
C LEU A 264 12.86 18.34 20.76
N TRP A 265 12.89 17.07 20.34
CA TRP A 265 13.43 15.99 21.16
C TRP A 265 14.95 16.05 21.30
N LEU A 266 15.68 16.36 20.24
CA LEU A 266 17.13 16.55 20.29
C LEU A 266 17.51 17.76 21.17
N ASP A 267 16.70 18.81 21.14
CA ASP A 267 16.86 20.01 21.97
C ASP A 267 16.46 19.79 23.45
N GLY A 268 15.92 18.61 23.81
CA GLY A 268 15.40 18.34 25.15
C GLY A 268 14.10 19.08 25.48
N LYS A 269 13.48 19.75 24.50
CA LYS A 269 12.25 20.56 24.63
C LYS A 269 10.96 19.76 24.46
N LEU A 270 11.05 18.45 24.22
CA LEU A 270 9.90 17.57 24.07
C LEU A 270 9.93 16.44 25.13
N PRO A 271 9.31 16.68 26.31
CA PRO A 271 9.15 15.65 27.33
C PRO A 271 8.39 14.41 26.79
N PRO A 272 8.73 13.18 27.22
CA PRO A 272 8.10 11.97 26.70
C PRO A 272 6.57 11.91 26.85
N ARG A 273 6.01 12.47 27.92
CA ARG A 273 4.56 12.53 28.14
C ARG A 273 3.86 13.42 27.13
N GLU A 274 4.43 14.59 26.86
CA GLU A 274 3.91 15.53 25.88
C GLU A 274 4.01 14.97 24.47
N ALA A 275 5.13 14.32 24.13
CA ALA A 275 5.27 13.59 22.87
C ALA A 275 4.16 12.54 22.69
N GLN A 276 3.87 11.74 23.72
CA GLN A 276 2.82 10.71 23.65
C GLN A 276 1.44 11.31 23.39
N GLU A 277 1.12 12.44 24.03
CA GLU A 277 -0.16 13.12 23.86
C GLU A 277 -0.29 13.71 22.45
N ILE A 278 0.75 14.37 21.94
CA ILE A 278 0.78 14.85 20.55
C ILE A 278 0.58 13.70 19.58
N ILE A 279 1.33 12.59 19.74
CA ILE A 279 1.19 11.41 18.88
C ILE A 279 -0.23 10.84 18.94
N ARG A 280 -0.87 10.80 20.11
CA ARG A 280 -2.25 10.32 20.25
C ARG A 280 -3.23 11.18 19.45
N GLN A 281 -3.14 12.50 19.57
CA GLN A 281 -4.00 13.43 18.83
C GLN A 281 -3.77 13.34 17.31
N LEU A 282 -2.52 13.18 16.89
CA LEU A 282 -2.18 13.02 15.48
C LEU A 282 -2.76 11.74 14.86
N LYS A 283 -2.95 10.66 15.65
CA LYS A 283 -3.60 9.44 15.14
C LYS A 283 -5.00 9.76 14.61
N GLU A 284 -5.81 10.45 15.40
CA GLU A 284 -7.18 10.82 15.02
C GLU A 284 -7.20 11.78 13.84
N LYS A 285 -6.30 12.78 13.84
CA LYS A 285 -6.20 13.74 12.72
C LYS A 285 -5.81 13.08 11.40
N PHE A 286 -4.87 12.13 11.40
CA PHE A 286 -4.56 11.36 10.19
C PHE A 286 -5.72 10.45 9.76
N ARG A 287 -6.47 9.89 10.72
CA ARG A 287 -7.64 9.07 10.42
C ARG A 287 -8.77 9.89 9.78
N GLU A 288 -9.11 11.05 10.35
CA GLU A 288 -10.08 11.98 9.76
C GLU A 288 -9.61 12.49 8.40
N GLY A 289 -8.30 12.72 8.26
CA GLY A 289 -7.66 13.20 7.05
C GLY A 289 -7.76 12.25 5.84
N ILE A 290 -8.15 10.98 6.03
CA ILE A 290 -8.36 10.05 4.92
C ILE A 290 -9.41 10.63 3.96
N THR A 291 -10.62 10.89 4.45
CA THR A 291 -11.76 11.35 3.62
C THR A 291 -11.93 12.88 3.67
N GLN A 292 -11.18 13.57 4.53
CA GLN A 292 -11.22 15.02 4.70
C GLN A 292 -9.80 15.60 4.60
N PRO A 293 -9.15 15.52 3.43
CA PRO A 293 -7.72 15.86 3.29
C PRO A 293 -7.38 17.31 3.63
N ASP A 294 -8.34 18.23 3.55
CA ASP A 294 -8.11 19.64 3.90
C ASP A 294 -7.90 19.84 5.41
N LYS A 295 -8.44 18.96 6.26
CA LYS A 295 -8.13 18.96 7.70
C LYS A 295 -6.67 18.64 8.00
N LEU A 296 -5.95 18.00 7.08
CA LEU A 296 -4.50 17.80 7.23
C LEU A 296 -3.73 19.12 7.10
N LEU A 297 -4.30 20.17 6.51
CA LEU A 297 -3.67 21.50 6.46
C LEU A 297 -3.70 22.18 7.83
N GLU A 298 -4.69 21.88 8.68
CA GLU A 298 -4.74 22.35 10.07
C GLU A 298 -3.61 21.76 10.92
N LEU A 299 -3.05 20.61 10.53
CA LEU A 299 -1.84 20.05 11.16
C LEU A 299 -0.57 20.87 10.89
N LEU A 300 -0.55 21.59 9.77
CA LEU A 300 0.60 22.35 9.29
C LEU A 300 0.54 23.83 9.67
N SER A 301 -0.64 24.32 10.07
CA SER A 301 -0.91 25.72 10.39
C SER A 301 -1.05 25.99 11.90
N ALA A 302 -0.93 24.95 12.73
CA ALA A 302 -0.68 25.10 14.16
C ALA A 302 0.83 25.32 14.40
N GLU A 303 1.33 26.48 13.97
CA GLU A 303 2.59 27.09 14.42
C GLU A 303 2.29 28.33 15.28
#